data_AF-A0A7C9DDL6-F1
#
_entry.id   AF-A0A7C9DDL6-F1
#
_cell.length_a   1.000
_cell.length_b   1.000
_cell.length_c   1.000
_cell.angle_alpha   90.00
_cell.angle_beta   90.00
_cell.angle_gamma   90.00
#
_symmetry.space_group_name_H-M   'P 1'
#
loop_
_entity.id
_entity.type
_entity.pdbx_description
1 polymer ?
#
loop_
_entity_poly.entity_id
_entity_poly.type
_entity_poly.pdbx_seq_one_letter_code
_entity_poly.pdbx_strand_id
1 'polypeptide(L)'
;HRLSMIAKDEFKYLKAGKLPVADSFYVMGTADPTHTLNPGEVCVILEHGQISGPVLVYRNPGIHPGDIHVVKATYVKALEDMVGNSKYAIFFPAKGPRSMADEFAG
;
A
#
# COMPACT_ATOMS: atom_id res chain seq x y z
N HIS A 1 -27.04 17.54 -20.08
CA HIS A 1 -27.64 16.26 -19.66
C HIS A 1 -26.60 15.21 -19.20
N ARG A 2 -25.45 15.01 -19.86
CA ARG A 2 -24.44 14.02 -19.43
C ARG A 2 -23.69 14.38 -18.14
N LEU A 3 -23.24 15.63 -17.98
CA LEU A 3 -22.51 16.09 -16.79
C LEU A 3 -23.33 15.92 -15.50
N SER A 4 -24.63 16.22 -15.55
CA SER A 4 -25.55 16.03 -14.42
C SER A 4 -25.78 14.55 -14.05
N MET A 5 -25.59 13.61 -14.98
CA MET A 5 -25.66 12.18 -14.68
C MET A 5 -24.38 11.71 -13.99
N ILE A 6 -23.21 12.13 -14.49
CA ILE A 6 -21.90 11.84 -13.88
C ILE A 6 -21.86 12.36 -12.44
N ALA A 7 -22.24 13.62 -12.22
CA ALA A 7 -22.27 14.21 -10.89
C ALA A 7 -23.22 13.47 -9.94
N LYS A 8 -24.38 13.00 -10.43
CA LYS A 8 -25.32 12.19 -9.62
C LYS A 8 -24.73 10.84 -9.22
N ASP A 9 -23.97 10.20 -10.10
CA ASP A 9 -23.34 8.91 -9.80
C ASP A 9 -22.16 9.05 -8.84
N GLU A 10 -21.32 10.09 -8.99
CA GLU A 10 -20.29 10.41 -7.98
C GLU A 10 -20.90 10.68 -6.60
N PHE A 11 -22.01 11.41 -6.56
CA PHE A 11 -22.70 11.72 -5.30
C PHE A 11 -23.23 10.46 -4.59
N LYS A 12 -23.59 9.40 -5.33
CA LYS A 12 -23.98 8.11 -4.73
C LYS A 12 -22.80 7.46 -4.00
N TYR A 13 -21.61 7.47 -4.60
CA TYR A 13 -20.41 6.91 -3.98
C TYR A 13 -19.98 7.70 -2.74
N LEU A 14 -20.06 9.03 -2.80
CA LEU A 14 -19.80 9.90 -1.65
C LEU A 14 -20.77 9.62 -0.50
N LYS A 15 -22.08 9.48 -0.81
CA LYS A 15 -23.10 9.09 0.19
C LYS A 15 -22.84 7.71 0.81
N ALA A 16 -22.18 6.81 0.08
CA ALA A 16 -21.76 5.50 0.56
C ALA A 16 -20.41 5.53 1.31
N GLY A 17 -19.85 6.72 1.57
CA GLY A 17 -18.58 6.88 2.29
C GLY A 17 -17.32 6.60 1.46
N LYS A 18 -17.45 6.43 0.13
CA LYS A 18 -16.30 6.24 -0.76
C LYS A 18 -15.67 7.59 -1.11
N LEU A 19 -14.82 8.07 -0.22
CA LEU A 19 -14.08 9.31 -0.42
C LEU A 19 -12.83 9.03 -1.27
N PRO A 20 -12.65 9.70 -2.41
CA PRO A 20 -11.41 9.60 -3.17
C PRO A 20 -10.28 10.25 -2.36
N VAL A 21 -9.26 9.46 -2.05
CA VAL A 21 -8.03 9.95 -1.42
C VAL A 21 -6.95 9.95 -2.50
N ALA A 22 -6.43 11.13 -2.81
CA ALA A 22 -5.30 11.26 -3.73
C ALA A 22 -4.10 10.49 -3.17
N ASP A 23 -3.25 9.96 -4.07
CA ASP A 23 -2.04 9.21 -3.73
C ASP A 23 -2.28 7.95 -2.86
N SER A 24 -3.48 7.36 -2.97
CA SER A 24 -3.82 6.07 -2.37
C SER A 24 -3.94 4.99 -3.42
N PHE A 25 -3.42 3.79 -3.11
CA PHE A 25 -3.35 2.68 -4.05
C PHE A 25 -3.69 1.36 -3.37
N TYR A 26 -4.40 0.48 -4.09
CA TYR A 26 -4.44 -0.93 -3.74
C TYR A 26 -3.25 -1.63 -4.41
N VAL A 27 -2.41 -2.26 -3.60
CA VAL A 27 -1.18 -2.92 -4.04
C VAL A 27 -1.13 -4.36 -3.54
N MET A 28 -0.42 -5.23 -4.24
CA MET A 28 -0.20 -6.61 -3.81
C MET A 28 0.94 -6.67 -2.77
N GLY A 29 0.67 -7.29 -1.62
CA GLY A 29 1.67 -7.47 -0.57
C GLY A 29 2.45 -8.77 -0.70
N THR A 30 3.77 -8.71 -0.55
CA THR A 30 4.66 -9.88 -0.54
C THR A 30 5.83 -9.66 0.44
N ALA A 31 6.53 -10.72 0.82
CA ALA A 31 7.78 -10.61 1.58
C ALA A 31 8.93 -10.11 0.70
N ASP A 32 9.86 -9.36 1.29
CA ASP A 32 11.11 -8.92 0.67
C ASP A 32 12.09 -10.11 0.50
N PRO A 33 12.35 -10.57 -0.73
CA PRO A 33 13.30 -11.66 -1.00
C PRO A 33 14.76 -11.27 -0.76
N THR A 34 15.07 -9.97 -0.69
CA THR A 34 16.46 -9.47 -0.55
C THR A 34 16.91 -9.44 0.91
N HIS A 35 15.98 -9.56 1.85
CA HIS A 35 16.23 -9.41 3.29
C HIS A 35 16.94 -8.09 3.65
N THR A 36 16.71 -7.02 2.89
CA THR A 36 17.36 -5.73 3.13
C THR A 36 16.53 -4.84 4.05
N LEU A 37 15.21 -4.89 3.94
CA LEU A 37 14.30 -4.09 4.75
C LEU A 37 14.42 -4.42 6.24
N ASN A 38 14.33 -3.39 7.08
CA ASN A 38 14.28 -3.53 8.54
C ASN A 38 12.83 -3.50 9.05
N PRO A 39 12.56 -3.93 10.29
CA PRO A 39 11.25 -3.76 10.90
C PRO A 39 10.79 -2.29 10.83
N GLY A 40 9.56 -2.07 10.36
CA GLY A 40 8.99 -0.72 10.15
C GLY A 40 9.37 -0.06 8.81
N GLU A 41 10.19 -0.71 7.99
CA GLU A 41 10.50 -0.29 6.62
C GLU A 41 9.80 -1.19 5.61
N VAL A 42 9.27 -0.59 4.54
CA VAL A 42 8.64 -1.30 3.41
C VAL A 42 9.24 -0.78 2.11
N CYS A 43 9.23 -1.60 1.06
CA CYS A 43 9.48 -1.11 -0.30
C CYS A 43 8.16 -1.10 -1.07
N VAL A 44 7.79 0.05 -1.64
CA VAL A 44 6.55 0.18 -2.43
C VAL A 44 6.92 0.54 -3.85
N ILE A 45 6.50 -0.30 -4.80
CA ILE A 45 6.71 -0.12 -6.24
C ILE A 45 5.37 0.23 -6.88
N LEU A 46 5.27 1.43 -7.43
CA LEU A 46 4.14 1.90 -8.22
C LEU A 46 4.51 1.93 -9.71
N GLU A 47 3.62 2.42 -10.56
CA GLU A 47 3.85 2.49 -12.00
C GLU A 47 5.09 3.30 -12.39
N HIS A 48 5.39 4.37 -11.66
CA HIS A 48 6.53 5.25 -11.95
C HIS A 48 7.79 4.90 -11.13
N GLY A 49 7.81 3.71 -10.50
CA GLY A 49 8.93 3.22 -9.72
C GLY A 49 8.69 3.20 -8.22
N GLN A 50 9.78 3.14 -7.46
CA GLN A 50 9.75 3.07 -6.01
C GLN A 50 9.45 4.42 -5.38
N ILE A 51 8.57 4.44 -4.39
CA ILE A 51 8.32 5.64 -3.57
C ILE A 51 9.15 5.60 -2.29
N SER A 52 9.35 6.76 -1.67
CA SER A 52 10.09 6.88 -0.41
C SER A 52 9.44 7.90 0.52
N GLY A 53 9.56 7.67 1.81
CA GLY A 53 8.98 8.52 2.85
C GLY A 53 7.89 7.82 3.68
N PRO A 54 7.25 8.55 4.61
CA PRO A 54 6.19 7.98 5.44
C PRO A 54 4.97 7.59 4.60
N VAL A 55 4.47 6.37 4.79
CA VAL A 55 3.26 5.87 4.14
C VAL A 55 2.33 5.23 5.17
N LEU A 56 1.03 5.34 4.93
CA LEU A 56 0.00 4.68 5.73
C LEU A 56 -0.43 3.39 5.03
N VAL A 57 -0.35 2.26 5.74
CA VAL A 57 -0.66 0.93 5.22
C VAL A 57 -1.75 0.31 6.10
N TYR A 58 -2.75 -0.27 5.45
CA TYR A 58 -3.81 -1.04 6.11
C TYR A 58 -4.36 -2.10 5.14
N ARG A 59 -5.00 -3.14 5.67
CA ARG A 59 -5.73 -4.12 4.87
C ARG A 59 -7.24 -3.91 5.04
N ASN A 60 -7.99 -4.00 3.95
CA ASN A 60 -9.45 -3.96 3.99
C ASN A 60 -10.02 -5.38 4.18
N PRO A 61 -10.99 -5.62 5.09
CA PRO A 61 -11.57 -4.65 6.04
C PRO A 61 -10.65 -4.39 7.24
N GLY A 62 -10.44 -3.11 7.58
CA GLY A 62 -9.75 -2.70 8.80
C GLY A 62 -10.75 -2.65 9.94
N ILE A 63 -10.66 -3.57 10.90
CA ILE A 63 -11.62 -3.74 12.00
C ILE A 63 -11.09 -3.08 13.27
N HIS A 64 -9.78 -3.15 13.49
CA HIS A 64 -9.12 -2.60 14.65
C HIS A 64 -8.27 -1.37 14.29
N PRO A 65 -8.18 -0.35 15.16
CA PRO A 65 -7.26 0.77 14.96
C PRO A 65 -5.80 0.32 14.80
N GLY A 66 -5.46 -0.83 15.39
CA GLY A 66 -4.16 -1.47 15.24
C GLY A 66 -3.88 -2.01 13.84
N ASP A 67 -4.87 -2.17 12.96
CA ASP A 67 -4.65 -2.66 11.58
C ASP A 67 -4.05 -1.57 10.67
N ILE A 68 -4.03 -0.32 11.13
CA ILE A 68 -3.53 0.84 10.39
C ILE A 68 -2.15 1.20 10.94
N HIS A 69 -1.11 1.12 10.10
CA HIS A 69 0.24 1.49 10.51
C HIS A 69 0.82 2.57 9.62
N VAL A 70 1.59 3.46 10.25
CA VAL A 70 2.49 4.38 9.56
C VAL A 70 3.86 3.71 9.51
N VAL A 71 4.35 3.48 8.30
CA VAL A 71 5.63 2.82 8.04
C VAL A 71 6.47 3.67 7.09
N LYS A 72 7.76 3.37 6.98
CA LYS A 72 8.67 4.10 6.11
C LYS A 72 8.85 3.35 4.79
N ALA A 73 8.42 3.95 3.69
CA ALA A 73 8.81 3.51 2.36
C ALA A 73 10.29 3.82 2.12
N THR A 74 11.07 2.79 1.83
CA THR A 74 12.50 2.86 1.61
C THR A 74 12.83 2.27 0.24
N TYR A 75 13.69 2.98 -0.48
CA TYR A 75 14.21 2.53 -1.76
C TYR A 75 15.19 1.35 -1.58
N VAL A 76 14.97 0.27 -2.34
CA VAL A 76 15.79 -0.93 -2.35
C VAL A 76 16.23 -1.22 -3.77
N LYS A 77 17.50 -0.95 -4.05
CA LYS A 77 18.10 -1.16 -5.39
C LYS A 77 18.02 -2.61 -5.85
N ALA A 78 18.24 -3.56 -4.94
CA ALA A 78 18.23 -5.00 -5.26
C ALA A 78 16.85 -5.51 -5.74
N LEU A 79 15.76 -4.81 -5.42
CA LEU A 79 14.43 -5.17 -5.89
C LEU A 79 14.16 -4.73 -7.33
N GLU A 80 14.88 -3.74 -7.87
CA GLU A 80 14.71 -3.33 -9.27
C GLU A 80 15.06 -4.48 -10.23
N ASP A 81 16.16 -5.18 -9.94
CA ASP A 81 16.66 -6.28 -10.76
C ASP A 81 15.77 -7.54 -10.64
N MET A 82 15.07 -7.72 -9.51
CA MET A 82 14.25 -8.91 -9.23
C MET A 82 12.79 -8.78 -9.68
N VAL A 83 12.22 -7.59 -9.52
CA VAL A 83 10.77 -7.39 -9.64
C VAL A 83 10.38 -7.10 -11.11
N GLY A 84 11.35 -6.79 -11.96
CA GLY A 84 11.14 -6.61 -13.39
C GLY A 84 10.10 -5.52 -13.69
N ASN A 85 9.08 -5.85 -14.47
CA ASN A 85 8.02 -4.91 -14.86
C ASN A 85 6.82 -4.90 -13.89
N SER A 86 6.97 -5.46 -12.68
CA SER A 86 5.86 -5.51 -11.73
C SER A 86 5.50 -4.11 -11.26
N LYS A 87 4.22 -3.77 -11.42
CA LYS A 87 3.64 -2.49 -11.02
C LYS A 87 2.68 -2.75 -9.86
N TYR A 88 2.65 -1.86 -8.87
CA TYR A 88 1.71 -1.90 -7.74
C TYR A 88 1.94 -3.05 -6.75
N ALA A 89 3.12 -3.08 -6.14
CA ALA A 89 3.49 -4.04 -5.10
C ALA A 89 4.05 -3.36 -3.84
N ILE A 90 3.83 -3.97 -2.68
CA ILE A 90 4.47 -3.64 -1.41
C ILE A 90 5.22 -4.86 -0.88
N PHE A 91 6.50 -4.64 -0.54
CA PHE A 91 7.39 -5.64 0.02
C PHE A 91 7.55 -5.37 1.52
N PHE A 92 7.25 -6.38 2.32
CA PHE A 92 7.37 -6.35 3.78
C PHE A 92 8.71 -6.95 4.21
N PRO A 93 9.31 -6.46 5.31
CA PRO A 93 10.56 -7.00 5.80
C PRO A 93 10.37 -8.46 6.22
N ALA A 94 11.24 -9.33 5.73
CA ALA A 94 11.32 -10.72 6.20
C ALA A 94 12.07 -10.85 7.54
N LYS A 95 12.50 -9.72 8.12
CA LYS A 95 13.14 -9.63 9.43
C LYS A 95 12.10 -9.28 10.49
N GLY A 96 12.09 -10.03 11.58
CA GLY A 96 11.27 -9.74 12.75
C GLY A 96 10.72 -11.00 13.41
N PRO A 97 10.20 -10.88 14.63
CA PRO A 97 9.57 -12.00 15.34
C PRO A 97 8.19 -12.36 14.77
N ARG A 98 7.52 -11.42 14.08
CA ARG A 98 6.22 -11.57 13.43
C ARG A 98 6.28 -10.97 12.04
N SER A 99 5.52 -11.53 11.09
CA SER A 99 5.38 -10.94 9.77
C SER A 99 4.59 -9.64 9.86
N MET A 100 5.09 -8.55 9.28
CA MET A 100 4.32 -7.30 9.18
C MET A 100 2.98 -7.52 8.47
N ALA A 101 2.89 -8.46 7.52
CA ALA A 101 1.64 -8.77 6.85
C ALA A 101 0.56 -9.34 7.80
N ASP A 102 0.96 -9.95 8.90
CA ASP A 102 0.09 -10.46 9.97
C ASP A 102 -0.24 -9.35 10.98
N GLU A 103 0.64 -8.35 11.14
CA GLU A 103 0.35 -7.18 11.99
C GLU A 103 -0.80 -6.32 11.43
N PHE A 104 -0.95 -6.26 10.10
CA PHE A 104 -1.99 -5.45 9.45
C PHE A 104 -3.42 -6.03 9.50
N ALA A 105 -3.62 -7.30 9.88
CA ALA A 105 -4.97 -7.90 9.98
C ALA A 105 -5.08 -9.28 10.68
N GLY A 106 -4.05 -9.74 11.41
CA GLY A 106 -4.07 -11.01 12.14
C GLY A 106 -3.30 -12.13 11.46
#